data_AF-A0A2N4X9M8-F1
#
_entry.id   AF-A0A2N4X9M8-F1
#
_cell.length_a   1.000
_cell.length_b   1.000
_cell.length_c   1.000
_cell.angle_alpha   90.00
_cell.angle_beta   90.00
_cell.angle_gamma   90.00
#
_symmetry.space_group_name_H-M   'P 1'
#
loop_
_entity.id
_entity.type
_entity.pdbx_description
1 polymer ?
#
loop_
_entity_poly.entity_id
_entity_poly.type
_entity_poly.pdbx_seq_one_letter_code
_entity_poly.pdbx_strand_id
1 'polypeptide(L)'
;MKALLLLLAMVVLPLYIAAQELYNPARSYNYFIREAKASDNNDTRIVVNEKGDTTLVAHYKLQHSLNNSLQEFTKVFKGTPFFKNGWYKGKLSAKSGQDVTFLMAYNIEQNVLYIVKNAGADAVAIRPDEFTIEGHTFRKYDNVFLETLYLRKNILLKGYDCVLSSRFTDKTGYEPSGGDAGYEGEFRKSHKFFTIQDDMLQVVSTGRKALQSFPKTQRPVLEQFVKQNNLNLKTEAGLIELFRYYDTL
;
A
#
# COMPACT_ATOMS: atom_id res chain seq x y z
N MET A 1 26.77 6.80 42.07
CA MET A 1 25.41 6.69 41.46
C MET A 1 25.04 7.83 40.50
N LYS A 2 25.58 9.05 40.60
CA LYS A 2 25.23 10.15 39.66
C LYS A 2 25.93 10.10 38.29
N ALA A 3 27.03 9.38 38.16
CA ALA A 3 27.77 9.27 36.88
C ALA A 3 27.17 8.25 35.89
N LEU A 4 26.38 7.28 36.36
CA LEU A 4 25.80 6.24 35.50
C LEU A 4 24.54 6.71 34.76
N LEU A 5 23.83 7.70 35.31
CA LEU A 5 22.62 8.28 34.70
C LEU A 5 22.93 9.24 33.53
N LEU A 6 24.13 9.84 33.48
CA LEU A 6 24.52 10.74 32.39
C LEU A 6 24.94 9.99 31.11
N LEU A 7 25.50 8.78 31.26
CA LEU A 7 25.93 7.94 30.13
C LEU A 7 24.74 7.29 29.40
N LEU A 8 23.63 7.03 30.09
CA LEU A 8 22.41 6.52 29.44
C LEU A 8 21.71 7.59 28.58
N ALA A 9 21.79 8.87 28.96
CA ALA A 9 21.18 9.97 28.20
C ALA A 9 21.92 10.30 26.90
N MET A 10 23.25 10.10 26.85
CA MET A 10 24.05 10.39 25.64
C MET A 10 24.06 9.28 24.59
N VAL A 11 23.66 8.04 24.94
CA VAL A 11 23.56 6.92 23.98
C VAL A 11 22.14 6.72 23.45
N VAL A 12 21.12 7.16 24.19
CA VAL A 12 19.71 6.99 23.77
C VAL A 12 19.22 8.14 22.86
N LEU A 13 19.77 9.36 22.98
CA LEU A 13 19.36 10.48 22.13
C LEU A 13 19.81 10.39 20.64
N PRO A 14 21.00 9.87 20.27
CA PRO A 14 21.37 9.74 18.86
C PRO A 14 20.58 8.63 18.13
N LEU A 15 20.05 7.64 18.87
CA LEU A 15 19.21 6.59 18.29
C LEU A 15 17.81 7.09 17.91
N TYR A 16 17.28 8.11 18.60
CA TYR A 16 16.01 8.72 18.24
C TYR A 16 16.10 9.61 16.99
N ILE A 17 17.25 10.24 16.75
CA ILE A 17 17.46 11.08 15.56
C ILE A 17 17.76 10.21 14.33
N ALA A 18 18.53 9.11 14.49
CA ALA A 18 18.73 8.13 13.42
C ALA A 18 17.43 7.38 13.05
N ALA A 19 16.50 7.18 13.99
CA ALA A 19 15.18 6.62 13.72
C ALA A 19 14.23 7.61 13.02
N GLN A 20 14.43 8.93 13.19
CA GLN A 20 13.63 9.95 12.49
C GLN A 20 14.12 10.23 11.06
N GLU A 21 15.39 9.99 10.73
CA GLU A 21 15.85 9.98 9.33
C GLU A 21 15.40 8.73 8.55
N LEU A 22 14.90 7.70 9.24
CA LEU A 22 14.40 6.45 8.66
C LEU A 22 12.91 6.46 8.30
N TYR A 23 12.20 7.57 8.52
CA TYR A 23 10.77 7.69 8.18
C TYR A 23 10.46 8.99 7.44
N ASN A 24 10.89 9.06 6.17
CA ASN A 24 10.25 9.93 5.19
C ASN A 24 10.47 9.40 3.75
N PRO A 25 9.61 8.51 3.22
CA PRO A 25 9.79 7.94 1.87
C PRO A 25 9.48 8.93 0.72
N ALA A 26 9.13 10.18 1.02
CA ALA A 26 8.66 11.14 0.02
C ALA A 26 9.68 12.22 -0.40
N ARG A 27 10.88 12.24 0.17
CA ARG A 27 11.92 13.19 -0.28
C ARG A 27 12.68 12.60 -1.46
N SER A 28 12.18 12.96 -2.65
CA SER A 28 12.87 12.94 -3.95
C SER A 28 13.37 11.59 -4.46
N TYR A 29 12.45 10.69 -4.81
CA TYR A 29 12.80 9.61 -5.73
C TYR A 29 12.08 9.74 -7.06
N ASN A 30 12.86 9.87 -8.14
CA ASN A 30 12.38 9.82 -9.51
C ASN A 30 12.35 8.36 -9.96
N TYR A 31 11.22 7.67 -9.78
CA TYR A 31 11.08 6.28 -10.22
C TYR A 31 10.13 6.19 -11.40
N PHE A 32 10.68 5.91 -12.57
CA PHE A 32 9.95 5.78 -13.83
C PHE A 32 9.21 4.44 -13.88
N ILE A 33 7.90 4.47 -14.10
CA ILE A 33 7.14 3.33 -14.63
C ILE A 33 6.94 3.59 -16.11
N ARG A 34 7.62 2.83 -16.97
CA ARG A 34 7.30 2.84 -18.41
C ARG A 34 6.05 2.01 -18.62
N GLU A 35 4.89 2.64 -18.64
CA GLU A 35 3.71 2.02 -19.26
C GLU A 35 3.95 1.99 -20.77
N ALA A 36 4.29 0.82 -21.27
CA ALA A 36 4.50 0.59 -22.70
C ALA A 36 3.18 0.82 -23.45
N LYS A 37 2.90 2.07 -23.88
CA LYS A 37 2.05 2.44 -25.04
C LYS A 37 1.88 3.94 -25.32
N ALA A 38 2.61 4.85 -24.66
CA ALA A 38 2.62 6.26 -25.04
C ALA A 38 4.07 6.76 -25.15
N SER A 39 4.44 7.20 -26.36
CA SER A 39 5.65 7.94 -26.77
C SER A 39 6.69 8.20 -25.66
N ASP A 40 7.88 7.61 -25.84
CA ASP A 40 9.13 7.53 -25.05
C ASP A 40 9.57 8.63 -24.03
N ASN A 41 8.81 9.67 -23.73
CA ASN A 41 9.23 10.78 -22.85
C ASN A 41 8.21 11.16 -21.76
N ASN A 42 7.49 10.18 -21.21
CA ASN A 42 6.60 10.41 -20.06
C ASN A 42 7.35 10.16 -18.74
N ASP A 43 7.56 11.21 -17.94
CA ASP A 43 8.13 11.10 -16.59
C ASP A 43 7.01 11.09 -15.56
N THR A 44 7.00 10.08 -14.69
CA THR A 44 6.04 9.98 -13.58
C THR A 44 6.80 9.90 -12.27
N ARG A 45 6.44 10.77 -11.33
CA ARG A 45 7.09 10.85 -10.01
C ARG A 45 6.09 11.00 -8.88
N ILE A 46 6.47 10.50 -7.70
CA ILE A 46 5.70 10.65 -6.47
C ILE A 46 6.27 11.84 -5.70
N VAL A 47 5.44 12.83 -5.38
CA VAL A 47 5.85 14.07 -4.70
C VAL A 47 4.92 14.35 -3.53
N VAL A 48 5.46 14.79 -2.39
CA VAL A 48 4.66 15.42 -1.33
C VAL A 48 4.61 16.92 -1.58
N ASN A 49 3.41 17.45 -1.76
CA ASN A 49 3.22 18.87 -2.04
C ASN A 49 3.23 19.73 -0.75
N GLU A 50 3.08 21.04 -0.90
CA GLU A 50 3.07 22.00 0.21
C GLU A 50 1.94 21.77 1.22
N LYS A 51 0.87 21.07 0.82
CA LYS A 51 -0.25 20.69 1.71
C LYS A 51 0.04 19.41 2.51
N GLY A 52 1.16 18.73 2.25
CA GLY A 52 1.48 17.43 2.82
C GLY A 52 0.81 16.24 2.11
N ASP A 53 0.08 16.48 1.01
CA ASP A 53 -0.53 15.40 0.24
C ASP A 53 0.55 14.67 -0.58
N THR A 54 0.52 13.33 -0.57
CA THR A 54 1.28 12.54 -1.55
C THR A 54 0.57 12.58 -2.90
N THR A 55 1.28 12.90 -3.96
CA THR A 55 0.74 13.11 -5.32
C THR A 55 1.52 12.32 -6.35
N LEU A 56 0.82 11.89 -7.41
CA LEU A 56 1.43 11.35 -8.62
C LEU A 56 1.47 12.46 -9.67
N VAL A 57 2.68 12.89 -10.05
CA VAL A 57 2.89 13.91 -11.08
C VAL A 57 3.35 13.21 -12.34
N ALA A 58 2.58 13.31 -13.41
CA ALA A 58 2.88 12.74 -14.72
C ALA A 58 3.12 13.87 -15.73
N HIS A 59 4.32 13.94 -16.27
CA HIS A 59 4.74 14.87 -17.31
C HIS A 59 4.64 14.19 -18.66
N TYR A 60 3.88 14.80 -19.58
CA TYR A 60 3.64 14.29 -20.93
C TYR A 60 4.29 15.19 -21.96
N LYS A 61 4.92 14.59 -22.96
CA LYS A 61 5.43 15.29 -24.15
C LYS A 61 4.77 14.72 -25.39
N LEU A 62 3.88 15.50 -26.02
CA LEU A 62 3.26 15.15 -27.29
C LEU A 62 3.97 15.89 -28.43
N GLN A 63 4.42 15.15 -29.43
CA GLN A 63 4.87 15.71 -30.69
C GLN A 63 3.74 15.56 -31.72
N HIS A 64 3.19 16.66 -32.18
CA HIS A 64 2.23 16.65 -33.29
C HIS A 64 2.99 16.51 -34.61
N SER A 65 2.94 15.31 -35.22
CA SER A 65 3.66 14.99 -36.46
C SER A 65 3.28 15.87 -37.65
N LEU A 66 2.08 16.47 -37.65
CA LEU A 66 1.59 17.30 -38.75
C LEU A 66 2.17 18.72 -38.75
N ASN A 67 2.45 19.30 -37.57
CA ASN A 67 2.92 20.69 -37.44
C ASN A 67 4.30 20.80 -36.76
N ASN A 68 4.93 19.66 -36.45
CA ASN A 68 6.17 19.58 -35.65
C ASN A 68 6.11 20.40 -34.34
N SER A 69 4.93 20.57 -33.76
CA SER A 69 4.75 21.28 -32.50
C SER A 69 4.91 20.32 -31.32
N LEU A 70 5.74 20.73 -30.36
CA LEU A 70 5.91 20.05 -29.07
C LEU A 70 4.93 20.65 -28.07
N GLN A 71 4.01 19.82 -27.56
CA GLN A 71 3.13 20.19 -26.47
C GLN A 71 3.53 19.40 -25.22
N GLU A 72 3.96 20.13 -24.20
CA GLU A 72 4.23 19.56 -22.87
C GLU A 72 3.08 19.90 -21.94
N PHE A 73 2.57 18.92 -21.20
CA PHE A 73 1.60 19.18 -20.14
C PHE A 73 1.84 18.26 -18.95
N THR A 74 1.44 18.73 -17.77
CA THR A 74 1.61 18.00 -16.51
C THR A 74 0.26 17.69 -15.92
N LYS A 75 0.04 16.43 -15.53
CA LYS A 75 -1.12 16.01 -14.75
C LYS A 75 -0.68 15.70 -13.34
N VAL A 76 -1.45 16.19 -12.37
CA VAL A 76 -1.21 15.94 -10.94
C VAL A 76 -2.42 15.20 -10.37
N PHE A 77 -2.19 14.04 -9.78
CA PHE A 77 -3.23 13.24 -9.12
C PHE A 77 -2.98 13.21 -7.61
N LYS A 78 -4.06 13.28 -6.83
CA LYS A 78 -4.00 13.09 -5.38
C LYS A 78 -3.85 11.59 -5.07
N GLY A 79 -2.88 11.25 -4.23
CA GLY A 79 -2.50 9.86 -3.96
C GLY A 79 -1.74 9.21 -5.11
N THR A 80 -1.47 7.91 -4.97
CA THR A 80 -0.83 7.08 -6.01
C THR A 80 -1.47 5.69 -6.02
N PRO A 81 -1.34 4.88 -7.09
CA PRO A 81 -1.86 3.52 -7.11
C PRO A 81 -1.06 2.56 -6.22
N PHE A 82 0.04 3.02 -5.61
CA PHE A 82 0.94 2.18 -4.84
C PHE A 82 0.51 1.98 -3.38
N PHE A 83 0.75 0.80 -2.82
CA PHE A 83 0.60 0.54 -1.40
C PHE A 83 1.34 1.59 -0.55
N LYS A 84 0.65 2.13 0.47
CA LYS A 84 1.08 3.28 1.31
C LYS A 84 1.59 4.52 0.54
N ASN A 85 1.27 4.65 -0.74
CA ASN A 85 1.68 5.73 -1.64
C ASN A 85 3.19 5.83 -1.94
N GLY A 86 3.95 4.73 -1.89
CA GLY A 86 5.40 4.88 -2.07
C GLY A 86 6.20 3.62 -2.32
N TRP A 87 7.52 3.85 -2.31
CA TRP A 87 8.55 2.83 -2.40
C TRP A 87 9.09 2.53 -1.01
N TYR A 88 9.24 1.25 -0.71
CA TYR A 88 9.68 0.79 0.60
C TYR A 88 10.67 -0.34 0.46
N LYS A 89 11.56 -0.46 1.44
CA LYS A 89 12.37 -1.66 1.56
C LYS A 89 11.45 -2.84 1.88
N GLY A 90 11.60 -3.90 1.11
CA GLY A 90 10.84 -5.13 1.29
C GLY A 90 11.71 -6.35 1.00
N LYS A 91 11.14 -7.52 1.23
CA LYS A 91 11.81 -8.81 1.13
C LYS A 91 11.05 -9.75 0.21
N LEU A 92 11.79 -10.54 -0.54
CA LEU A 92 11.32 -11.72 -1.26
C LEU A 92 12.02 -12.94 -0.69
N SER A 93 11.27 -13.99 -0.39
CA SER A 93 11.89 -15.27 -0.04
C SER A 93 12.45 -15.93 -1.29
N ALA A 94 13.76 -16.15 -1.33
CA ALA A 94 14.38 -16.90 -2.41
C ALA A 94 14.11 -18.40 -2.27
N LYS A 95 14.16 -19.13 -3.39
CA LYS A 95 14.07 -20.59 -3.40
C LYS A 95 15.13 -21.29 -2.53
N SER A 96 16.24 -20.61 -2.25
CA SER A 96 17.31 -21.08 -1.36
C SER A 96 16.98 -20.92 0.14
N GLY A 97 15.81 -20.37 0.48
CA GLY A 97 15.42 -20.08 1.86
C GLY A 97 16.01 -18.79 2.44
N GLN A 98 16.80 -18.03 1.65
CA GLN A 98 17.31 -16.73 2.06
C GLN A 98 16.41 -15.60 1.59
N ASP A 99 16.09 -14.67 2.48
CA ASP A 99 15.36 -13.46 2.10
C ASP A 99 16.29 -12.47 1.39
N VAL A 100 15.85 -12.00 0.22
CA VAL A 100 16.56 -10.96 -0.53
C VAL A 100 15.81 -9.65 -0.38
N THR A 101 16.55 -8.60 0.00
CA THR A 101 15.97 -7.26 0.20
C THR A 101 16.02 -6.46 -1.10
N PHE A 102 14.90 -5.81 -1.43
CA PHE A 102 14.80 -4.88 -2.55
C PHE A 102 14.16 -3.58 -2.10
N LEU A 103 14.36 -2.52 -2.88
CA LEU A 103 13.42 -1.40 -2.87
C LEU A 103 12.24 -1.77 -3.76
N MET A 104 11.02 -1.65 -3.23
CA MET A 104 9.82 -2.20 -3.84
C MET A 104 8.68 -1.21 -3.81
N ALA A 105 7.80 -1.25 -4.81
CA ALA A 105 6.52 -0.57 -4.78
C ALA A 105 5.43 -1.51 -5.30
N TYR A 106 4.42 -1.78 -4.47
CA TYR A 106 3.30 -2.63 -4.86
C TYR A 106 2.20 -1.76 -5.48
N ASN A 107 1.98 -1.87 -6.79
CA ASN A 107 0.88 -1.19 -7.48
C ASN A 107 -0.42 -2.01 -7.29
N ILE A 108 -1.35 -1.45 -6.52
CA ILE A 108 -2.63 -2.09 -6.17
C ILE A 108 -3.54 -2.17 -7.39
N GLU A 109 -3.60 -1.11 -8.20
CA GLU A 109 -4.45 -1.02 -9.39
C GLU A 109 -4.06 -2.08 -10.45
N GLN A 110 -2.76 -2.24 -10.69
CA GLN A 110 -2.23 -3.20 -11.67
C GLN A 110 -1.98 -4.59 -11.10
N ASN A 111 -2.08 -4.75 -9.77
CA ASN A 111 -1.70 -5.94 -9.04
C ASN A 111 -0.29 -6.47 -9.44
N VAL A 112 0.71 -5.58 -9.37
CA VAL A 112 2.11 -5.85 -9.75
C VAL A 112 3.05 -5.28 -8.70
N LEU A 113 4.11 -6.03 -8.40
CA LEU A 113 5.20 -5.58 -7.56
C LEU A 113 6.35 -5.09 -8.44
N TYR A 114 6.71 -3.82 -8.29
CA TYR A 114 7.90 -3.25 -8.92
C TYR A 114 9.08 -3.37 -7.97
N ILE A 115 10.23 -3.81 -8.46
CA ILE A 115 11.48 -3.90 -7.68
C ILE A 115 12.63 -3.18 -8.38
N VAL A 116 13.52 -2.61 -7.58
CA VAL A 116 14.78 -2.01 -8.04
C VAL A 116 15.94 -2.80 -7.46
N LYS A 117 16.83 -3.31 -8.31
CA LYS A 117 17.99 -4.10 -7.89
C LYS A 117 19.09 -3.25 -7.27
N ASN A 118 19.39 -2.09 -7.86
CA ASN A 118 20.44 -1.17 -7.43
C ASN A 118 20.00 0.29 -7.66
N ALA A 119 20.56 1.23 -6.89
CA ALA A 119 20.33 2.66 -7.11
C ALA A 119 20.78 3.05 -8.53
N GLY A 120 19.82 3.46 -9.38
CA GLY A 120 20.06 3.82 -10.78
C GLY A 120 19.62 2.78 -11.82
N ALA A 121 19.13 1.61 -11.40
CA ALA A 121 18.50 0.64 -12.30
C ALA A 121 17.01 0.95 -12.49
N ASP A 122 16.49 0.65 -13.69
CA ASP A 122 15.05 0.70 -13.96
C ASP A 122 14.29 -0.29 -13.06
N ALA A 123 13.06 0.09 -12.73
CA ALA A 123 12.16 -0.79 -12.00
C ALA A 123 11.72 -1.97 -12.87
N VAL A 124 11.74 -3.17 -12.29
CA VAL A 124 11.29 -4.41 -12.93
C VAL A 124 9.97 -4.85 -12.31
N ALA A 125 8.97 -5.07 -13.15
CA ALA A 125 7.69 -5.64 -12.75
C ALA A 125 7.80 -7.15 -12.52
N ILE A 126 7.38 -7.63 -11.36
CA ILE A 126 7.36 -9.05 -11.01
C ILE A 126 6.02 -9.43 -10.34
N ARG A 127 5.72 -10.73 -10.34
CA ARG A 127 4.57 -11.33 -9.65
C ARG A 127 5.00 -12.56 -8.84
N PRO A 128 5.72 -12.37 -7.73
CA PRO A 128 6.17 -13.48 -6.87
C PRO A 128 4.97 -14.17 -6.21
N ASP A 129 5.19 -15.31 -5.55
CA ASP A 129 4.14 -15.99 -4.77
C ASP A 129 3.92 -15.31 -3.40
N GLU A 130 4.98 -14.74 -2.83
CA GLU A 130 4.95 -14.01 -1.55
C GLU A 130 5.96 -12.86 -1.57
N PHE A 131 5.63 -11.76 -0.89
CA PHE A 131 6.57 -10.68 -0.60
C PHE A 131 6.19 -9.96 0.69
N THR A 132 7.17 -9.37 1.37
CA THR A 132 6.92 -8.51 2.55
C THR A 132 7.39 -7.09 2.25
N ILE A 133 6.53 -6.10 2.48
CA ILE A 133 6.85 -4.68 2.30
C ILE A 133 6.33 -3.89 3.50
N GLU A 134 7.19 -3.08 4.13
CA GLU A 134 6.77 -2.26 5.28
C GLU A 134 6.16 -3.08 6.45
N GLY A 135 6.64 -4.31 6.65
CA GLY A 135 6.11 -5.23 7.67
C GLY A 135 4.81 -5.96 7.28
N HIS A 136 4.23 -5.65 6.11
CA HIS A 136 3.04 -6.30 5.59
C HIS A 136 3.43 -7.43 4.63
N THR A 137 2.93 -8.64 4.88
CA THR A 137 3.22 -9.81 4.04
C THR A 137 2.06 -10.07 3.10
N PHE A 138 2.34 -10.02 1.80
CA PHE A 138 1.39 -10.27 0.74
C PHE A 138 1.64 -11.63 0.13
N ARG A 139 0.57 -12.41 -0.04
CA ARG A 139 0.58 -13.71 -0.70
C ARG A 139 -0.31 -13.67 -1.92
N LYS A 140 0.13 -14.36 -2.96
CA LYS A 140 -0.64 -14.55 -4.17
C LYS A 140 -1.70 -15.63 -3.95
N TYR A 141 -2.96 -15.25 -4.14
CA TYR A 141 -4.08 -16.17 -4.21
C TYR A 141 -4.70 -15.99 -5.60
N ASP A 142 -4.70 -17.05 -6.41
CA ASP A 142 -4.95 -16.98 -7.85
C ASP A 142 -4.12 -15.89 -8.55
N ASN A 143 -4.75 -14.79 -8.94
CA ASN A 143 -4.14 -13.67 -9.65
C ASN A 143 -4.23 -12.35 -8.86
N VAL A 144 -4.36 -12.40 -7.53
CA VAL A 144 -4.43 -11.23 -6.65
C VAL A 144 -3.51 -11.37 -5.44
N PHE A 145 -2.85 -10.28 -5.06
CA PHE A 145 -2.08 -10.21 -3.82
C PHE A 145 -2.98 -9.80 -2.65
N LEU A 146 -3.02 -10.65 -1.62
CA LEU A 146 -3.74 -10.40 -0.38
C LEU A 146 -2.74 -10.31 0.77
N GLU A 147 -2.89 -9.29 1.59
CA GLU A 147 -2.12 -9.15 2.83
C GLU A 147 -2.57 -10.22 3.84
N THR A 148 -1.61 -10.88 4.46
CA THR A 148 -1.85 -11.87 5.51
C THR A 148 -1.91 -11.17 6.86
N LEU A 149 -3.10 -11.13 7.47
CA LEU A 149 -3.31 -10.54 8.79
C LEU A 149 -3.22 -11.58 9.92
N TYR A 150 -3.67 -12.80 9.62
CA TYR A 150 -3.61 -13.94 10.54
C TYR A 150 -3.49 -15.24 9.74
N LEU A 151 -2.57 -16.11 10.15
CA LEU A 151 -2.29 -17.37 9.47
C LEU A 151 -1.95 -18.45 10.49
N ARG A 152 -2.94 -19.28 10.83
CA ARG A 152 -2.78 -20.48 11.66
C ARG A 152 -3.71 -21.59 11.16
N LYS A 153 -4.63 -22.09 11.98
CA LYS A 153 -5.65 -23.07 11.56
C LYS A 153 -6.67 -22.37 10.68
N ASN A 154 -7.03 -21.14 11.03
CA ASN A 154 -7.82 -20.26 10.19
C ASN A 154 -6.96 -19.13 9.62
N ILE A 155 -7.44 -18.54 8.52
CA ILE A 155 -6.72 -17.52 7.77
C ILE A 155 -7.59 -16.26 7.68
N LEU A 156 -7.01 -15.11 8.02
CA LEU A 156 -7.59 -13.80 7.76
C LEU A 156 -6.67 -13.03 6.83
N LEU A 157 -7.22 -12.60 5.70
CA LEU A 157 -6.53 -11.88 4.65
C LEU A 157 -7.19 -10.52 4.43
N LYS A 158 -6.43 -9.60 3.84
CA LYS A 158 -6.91 -8.27 3.44
C LYS A 158 -6.52 -7.98 2.01
N GLY A 159 -7.53 -7.84 1.16
CA GLY A 159 -7.35 -7.42 -0.24
C GLY A 159 -7.51 -5.91 -0.36
N TYR A 160 -6.68 -5.32 -1.19
CA TYR A 160 -6.70 -3.89 -1.49
C TYR A 160 -7.29 -3.66 -2.88
N ASP A 161 -7.99 -2.55 -3.03
CA ASP A 161 -8.50 -2.08 -4.30
C ASP A 161 -8.14 -0.59 -4.46
N CYS A 162 -7.91 -0.14 -5.68
CA CYS A 162 -7.55 1.23 -5.99
C CYS A 162 -8.24 1.67 -7.26
N VAL A 163 -9.00 2.75 -7.17
CA VAL A 163 -9.73 3.33 -8.30
C VAL A 163 -9.30 4.78 -8.47
N LEU A 164 -8.95 5.16 -9.70
CA LEU A 164 -8.78 6.56 -10.06
C LEU A 164 -10.15 7.23 -10.24
N SER A 165 -10.51 8.09 -9.29
CA SER A 165 -11.68 8.97 -9.38
C SER A 165 -11.28 10.27 -10.05
N SER A 166 -11.43 10.37 -11.37
CA SER A 166 -11.22 11.62 -12.12
C SER A 166 -12.46 12.51 -12.06
N ARG A 167 -12.27 13.82 -11.87
CA ARG A 167 -13.29 14.81 -12.24
C ARG A 167 -12.86 15.39 -13.58
N PHE A 168 -13.48 14.95 -14.67
CA PHE A 168 -13.36 15.68 -15.93
C PHE A 168 -14.19 16.95 -15.80
N THR A 169 -13.57 17.99 -15.25
CA THR A 169 -14.06 19.36 -15.41
C THR A 169 -13.14 20.02 -16.42
N ASP A 170 -13.70 20.45 -17.55
CA ASP A 170 -12.95 21.20 -18.57
C ASP A 170 -12.27 22.39 -17.89
N LYS A 171 -10.94 22.37 -17.85
CA LYS A 171 -10.16 23.46 -17.28
C LYS A 171 -10.25 24.64 -18.23
N THR A 172 -10.77 25.74 -17.72
CA THR A 172 -10.96 27.00 -18.43
C THR A 172 -9.65 27.79 -18.58
N GLY A 173 -8.58 27.37 -17.90
CA GLY A 173 -7.28 28.03 -17.93
C GLY A 173 -7.13 29.19 -16.95
N TYR A 174 -8.16 29.45 -16.14
CA TYR A 174 -8.19 30.48 -15.10
C TYR A 174 -8.21 29.89 -13.68
N GLU A 175 -7.99 28.59 -13.53
CA GLU A 175 -7.99 27.96 -12.21
C GLU A 175 -6.77 28.44 -11.41
N PRO A 176 -6.96 28.86 -10.14
CA PRO A 176 -5.86 29.27 -9.29
C PRO A 176 -4.92 28.07 -9.05
N SER A 177 -3.64 28.28 -9.38
CA SER A 177 -2.55 27.36 -9.05
C SER A 177 -2.59 27.04 -7.55
N GLY A 178 -2.81 25.77 -7.20
CA GLY A 178 -2.68 25.28 -5.82
C GLY A 178 -3.98 25.00 -5.04
N GLY A 179 -5.18 25.08 -5.64
CA GLY A 179 -6.44 24.67 -5.00
C GLY A 179 -6.75 23.15 -5.06
N ASP A 180 -7.89 22.68 -4.52
CA ASP A 180 -8.45 21.34 -4.81
C ASP A 180 -8.81 21.18 -6.31
N ALA A 181 -8.94 22.30 -7.02
CA ALA A 181 -8.99 22.39 -8.48
C ALA A 181 -7.64 22.06 -9.17
N GLY A 182 -6.57 21.85 -8.39
CA GLY A 182 -5.23 21.55 -8.88
C GLY A 182 -4.98 20.08 -9.24
N TYR A 183 -5.90 19.16 -8.88
CA TYR A 183 -5.78 17.74 -9.18
C TYR A 183 -6.65 17.34 -10.37
N GLU A 184 -6.10 16.51 -11.27
CA GLU A 184 -6.85 15.86 -12.36
C GLU A 184 -7.73 14.71 -11.87
N GLY A 185 -7.44 14.19 -10.68
CA GLY A 185 -8.15 13.07 -10.08
C GLY A 185 -7.53 12.62 -8.77
N GLU A 186 -8.18 11.66 -8.12
CA GLU A 186 -7.78 11.09 -6.84
C GLU A 186 -7.74 9.57 -6.91
N PHE A 187 -6.62 8.97 -6.51
CA PHE A 187 -6.52 7.53 -6.28
C PHE A 187 -7.18 7.17 -4.95
N ARG A 188 -8.36 6.56 -5.03
CA ARG A 188 -9.13 6.11 -3.85
C ARG A 188 -8.84 4.66 -3.58
N LYS A 189 -8.31 4.38 -2.39
CA LYS A 189 -8.03 3.02 -1.94
C LYS A 189 -9.14 2.52 -1.02
N SER A 190 -9.53 1.28 -1.23
CA SER A 190 -10.41 0.56 -0.33
C SER A 190 -9.82 -0.81 -0.01
N HIS A 191 -10.43 -1.52 0.93
CA HIS A 191 -10.02 -2.88 1.25
C HIS A 191 -11.22 -3.73 1.63
N LYS A 192 -11.06 -5.04 1.48
CA LYS A 192 -12.00 -6.07 1.92
C LYS A 192 -11.22 -7.13 2.70
N PHE A 193 -11.89 -7.75 3.66
CA PHE A 193 -11.32 -8.87 4.39
C PHE A 193 -11.79 -10.19 3.78
N PHE A 194 -10.92 -11.19 3.83
CA PHE A 194 -11.19 -12.51 3.29
C PHE A 194 -10.72 -13.60 4.26
N THR A 195 -11.31 -14.77 4.12
CA THR A 195 -10.88 -16.01 4.77
C THR A 195 -10.87 -17.14 3.74
N ILE A 196 -10.28 -18.27 4.08
CA ILE A 196 -10.28 -19.46 3.24
C ILE A 196 -11.06 -20.54 3.96
N GLN A 197 -12.10 -21.05 3.29
CA GLN A 197 -12.95 -22.13 3.79
C GLN A 197 -13.23 -23.08 2.65
N ASP A 198 -13.01 -24.38 2.90
CA ASP A 198 -13.17 -25.43 1.89
C ASP A 198 -12.39 -25.09 0.60
N ASP A 199 -11.15 -24.61 0.77
CA ASP A 199 -10.25 -24.14 -0.29
C ASP A 199 -10.78 -22.97 -1.15
N MET A 200 -11.85 -22.30 -0.72
CA MET A 200 -12.41 -21.14 -1.40
C MET A 200 -12.17 -19.84 -0.63
N LEU A 201 -11.82 -18.78 -1.37
CA LEU A 201 -11.71 -17.44 -0.82
C LEU A 201 -13.12 -16.87 -0.55
N GLN A 202 -13.42 -16.60 0.71
CA GLN A 202 -14.70 -16.03 1.16
C GLN A 202 -14.53 -14.64 1.74
N VAL A 203 -15.49 -13.75 1.45
CA VAL A 203 -15.48 -12.39 2.00
C VAL A 203 -15.88 -12.40 3.47
N VAL A 204 -15.05 -11.80 4.32
CA VAL A 204 -15.36 -11.54 5.71
C VAL A 204 -15.99 -10.16 5.82
N SER A 205 -17.28 -10.12 6.16
CA SER A 205 -17.97 -8.86 6.45
C SER A 205 -17.43 -8.24 7.75
N THR A 206 -17.56 -6.93 7.90
CA THR A 206 -17.22 -6.25 9.15
C THR A 206 -18.44 -6.09 10.08
N GLY A 207 -18.19 -5.75 11.34
CA GLY A 207 -19.22 -5.61 12.37
C GLY A 207 -19.84 -6.95 12.77
N ARG A 208 -21.11 -6.96 13.21
CA ARG A 208 -21.80 -8.18 13.65
C ARG A 208 -21.87 -9.27 12.57
N LYS A 209 -21.87 -8.87 11.29
CA LYS A 209 -21.90 -9.81 10.16
C LYS A 209 -20.60 -10.60 10.01
N ALA A 210 -19.49 -10.17 10.62
CA ALA A 210 -18.24 -10.94 10.63
C ALA A 210 -18.43 -12.36 11.19
N LEU A 211 -19.31 -12.54 12.18
CA LEU A 211 -19.64 -13.83 12.77
C LEU A 211 -20.28 -14.82 11.78
N GLN A 212 -20.82 -14.34 10.65
CA GLN A 212 -21.38 -15.20 9.62
C GLN A 212 -20.32 -16.00 8.88
N SER A 213 -19.05 -15.56 8.95
CA SER A 213 -17.89 -16.27 8.42
C SER A 213 -17.50 -17.48 9.25
N PHE A 214 -18.24 -17.83 10.32
CA PHE A 214 -17.93 -19.00 11.16
C PHE A 214 -19.10 -20.01 11.15
N PRO A 215 -18.84 -21.30 11.43
CA PRO A 215 -19.89 -22.32 11.55
C PRO A 215 -20.97 -21.90 12.56
N LYS A 216 -22.24 -22.17 12.24
CA LYS A 216 -23.39 -21.75 13.06
C LYS A 216 -23.28 -22.20 14.53
N THR A 217 -22.69 -23.37 14.76
CA THR A 217 -22.49 -23.96 16.09
C THR A 217 -21.54 -23.14 16.98
N GLN A 218 -20.59 -22.41 16.39
CA GLN A 218 -19.56 -21.67 17.11
C GLN A 218 -19.92 -20.18 17.32
N ARG A 219 -20.89 -19.65 16.56
CA ARG A 219 -21.29 -18.23 16.62
C ARG A 219 -21.71 -17.75 18.01
N PRO A 220 -22.49 -18.51 18.82
CA PRO A 220 -22.88 -18.04 20.15
C PRO A 220 -21.69 -17.81 21.09
N VAL A 221 -20.71 -18.72 21.06
CA VAL A 221 -19.49 -18.62 21.87
C VAL A 221 -18.64 -17.42 21.44
N LEU A 222 -18.48 -17.23 20.13
CA LEU A 222 -17.78 -16.07 19.57
C LEU A 222 -18.50 -14.75 19.90
N GLU A 223 -19.83 -14.71 19.84
CA GLU A 223 -20.59 -13.51 20.20
C GLU A 223 -20.42 -13.15 21.68
N GLN A 224 -20.40 -14.14 22.56
CA GLN A 224 -20.14 -13.95 23.98
C GLN A 224 -18.72 -13.41 24.20
N PHE A 225 -17.71 -13.99 23.56
CA PHE A 225 -16.32 -13.52 23.62
C PHE A 225 -16.18 -12.06 23.16
N VAL A 226 -16.83 -11.69 22.05
CA VAL A 226 -16.86 -10.32 21.51
C VAL A 226 -17.46 -9.34 22.51
N LYS A 227 -18.55 -9.71 23.18
CA LYS A 227 -19.20 -8.87 24.21
C LYS A 227 -18.32 -8.72 25.46
N GLN A 228 -17.77 -9.81 25.96
CA GLN A 228 -16.95 -9.83 27.18
C GLN A 228 -15.66 -9.02 27.02
N ASN A 229 -15.05 -9.07 25.84
CA ASN A 229 -13.78 -8.38 25.56
C ASN A 229 -13.97 -7.04 24.84
N ASN A 230 -15.22 -6.58 24.67
CA ASN A 230 -15.58 -5.34 23.98
C ASN A 230 -14.91 -5.19 22.60
N LEU A 231 -14.87 -6.29 21.82
CA LEU A 231 -14.19 -6.30 20.53
C LEU A 231 -14.95 -5.49 19.48
N ASN A 232 -14.26 -4.56 18.82
CA ASN A 232 -14.81 -3.81 17.70
C ASN A 232 -14.58 -4.55 16.37
N LEU A 233 -15.54 -5.35 15.94
CA LEU A 233 -15.45 -6.10 14.68
C LEU A 233 -15.50 -5.23 13.41
N LYS A 234 -15.59 -3.90 13.54
CA LYS A 234 -15.40 -2.97 12.41
C LYS A 234 -13.92 -2.68 12.15
N THR A 235 -13.02 -3.03 13.06
CA THR A 235 -11.58 -2.78 12.93
C THR A 235 -10.83 -4.06 12.60
N GLU A 236 -9.68 -3.89 11.94
CA GLU A 236 -8.75 -4.98 11.63
C GLU A 236 -8.31 -5.73 12.90
N ALA A 237 -7.90 -5.00 13.94
CA ALA A 237 -7.50 -5.59 15.22
C ALA A 237 -8.62 -6.43 15.84
N GLY A 238 -9.86 -5.96 15.81
CA GLY A 238 -11.00 -6.73 16.34
C GLY A 238 -11.25 -8.02 15.56
N LEU A 239 -11.06 -8.02 14.24
CA LEU A 239 -11.15 -9.23 13.42
C LEU A 239 -9.99 -10.20 13.71
N ILE A 240 -8.77 -9.70 13.86
CA ILE A 240 -7.61 -10.53 14.19
C ILE A 240 -7.82 -11.24 15.55
N GLU A 241 -8.28 -10.53 16.58
CA GLU A 241 -8.56 -11.12 17.89
C GLU A 241 -9.68 -12.17 17.81
N LEU A 242 -10.72 -11.92 17.00
CA LEU A 242 -11.80 -12.87 16.79
C LEU A 242 -11.29 -14.18 16.16
N PHE A 243 -10.49 -14.09 15.09
CA PHE A 243 -9.88 -15.26 14.45
C PHE A 243 -8.92 -15.98 15.39
N ARG A 244 -8.14 -15.23 16.17
CA ARG A 244 -7.22 -15.80 17.16
C ARG A 244 -7.95 -16.62 18.23
N TYR A 245 -9.07 -16.11 18.76
CA TYR A 245 -9.87 -16.84 19.73
C TYR A 245 -10.56 -18.05 19.11
N TYR A 246 -11.05 -17.93 17.88
CA TYR A 246 -11.67 -19.06 17.18
C TYR A 246 -10.71 -20.25 17.03
N ASP A 247 -9.43 -20.01 16.79
CA ASP A 247 -8.40 -21.05 16.73
C ASP A 247 -8.16 -21.78 18.07
N THR A 248 -8.67 -21.25 19.18
CA THR A 248 -8.58 -21.90 20.51
C THR A 248 -9.77 -22.81 20.85
N LEU A 249 -10.79 -22.83 19.99
CA LEU A 249 -11.98 -23.70 20.10
C LEU A 249 -11.77 -25.04 19.39
#